data_AF-D7GRM4-F1
#
_entry.id   AF-D7GRM4-F1
#
_cell.length_a   1.000
_cell.length_b   1.000
_cell.length_c   1.000
_cell.angle_alpha   90.00
_cell.angle_beta   90.00
_cell.angle_gamma   90.00
#
_symmetry.space_group_name_H-M   'P 1'
#
loop_
_entity.id
_entity.type
_entity.pdbx_description
1 polymer ?
#
loop_
_entity_poly.entity_id
_entity_poly.type
_entity_poly.pdbx_seq_one_letter_code
_entity_poly.pdbx_strand_id
1 'polypeptide(L)'
;MVLTKAGSILGPIATVLGYVMDILFRFTSSFGVFNVGLCIILFTIVMKTLMIPLTIKQQKTTKLMSVMNPEIQAIQKKYKGKSDQESMQRQNVEIQAVYEKYGTSMTGGCLPLLIQMPILLALYRVIYNIPAYVPSVRVYFDNVVTPLMGQADYAQKLQEITNIATACGGKLDKFDFTNANRLVDMLYKFSTSQWGELQSLFPAISDVIGQNAAVVERMNTFLGLNMAEAPGWVPSFAWIIPVLAAVSQWFSTKLMSGNQPSTSADAENPMAQSMKTMTTTMPLFSAFICITMPAGLGIYWIATSVVTIIQQLIVNAYMDKVNIDDMIAKNLEKVNKKRAKQGLPPAKVTQNATASLKAIKAEEEKEKAAEEVKKEKIAKQIEESSKYYNTNAKPGSLASKAAMVQKYNEAHDKRK
;
A
#
# COMPACT_ATOMS: atom_id res chain seq x y z
N MET A 1 -2.54 -30.95 15.69
CA MET A 1 -2.15 -29.61 16.19
C MET A 1 -1.86 -28.69 15.00
N VAL A 2 -2.91 -28.24 14.30
CA VAL A 2 -2.82 -27.57 13.00
C VAL A 2 -3.91 -26.46 12.92
N LEU A 3 -3.47 -25.22 12.64
CA LEU A 3 -4.17 -24.14 11.88
C LEU A 3 -5.04 -23.01 12.47
N THR A 4 -5.46 -22.94 13.74
CA THR A 4 -6.24 -21.74 14.18
C THR A 4 -5.36 -20.58 14.70
N LYS A 5 -4.16 -20.89 15.21
CA LYS A 5 -3.07 -19.94 15.47
C LYS A 5 -1.76 -20.52 14.93
N ALA A 6 -1.61 -20.60 13.61
CA ALA A 6 -0.46 -21.27 13.00
C ALA A 6 0.87 -20.63 13.47
N GLY A 7 1.74 -21.49 14.00
CA GLY A 7 3.10 -21.20 14.49
C GLY A 7 4.09 -20.86 13.37
N SER A 8 3.78 -19.84 12.59
CA SER A 8 4.80 -19.09 11.85
C SER A 8 5.29 -17.92 12.72
N ILE A 9 6.38 -17.29 12.32
CA ILE A 9 6.87 -16.02 12.91
C ILE A 9 5.74 -14.97 13.04
N LEU A 10 4.68 -15.07 12.22
CA LEU A 10 3.52 -14.18 12.22
C LEU A 10 2.49 -14.47 13.31
N GLY A 11 2.45 -15.68 13.88
CA GLY A 11 1.44 -16.09 14.87
C GLY A 11 1.45 -15.24 16.15
N PRO A 12 2.61 -15.07 16.81
CA PRO A 12 2.73 -14.20 17.98
C PRO A 12 2.37 -12.74 17.66
N ILE A 13 2.84 -12.22 16.51
CA ILE A 13 2.53 -10.86 16.06
C ILE A 13 1.02 -10.70 15.90
N ALA A 14 0.36 -11.58 15.14
CA ALA A 14 -1.09 -11.55 14.94
C ALA A 14 -1.86 -11.65 16.26
N THR A 15 -1.37 -12.42 17.22
CA THR A 15 -1.99 -12.52 18.55
C THR A 15 -1.93 -11.20 19.31
N VAL A 16 -0.77 -10.52 19.31
CA VAL A 16 -0.64 -9.19 19.93
C VAL A 16 -1.54 -8.17 19.25
N LEU A 17 -1.55 -8.14 17.91
CA LEU A 17 -2.43 -7.24 17.15
C LEU A 17 -3.91 -7.54 17.42
N GLY A 18 -4.28 -8.82 17.59
CA GLY A 18 -5.60 -9.26 18.02
C GLY A 18 -6.03 -8.70 19.37
N TYR A 19 -5.15 -8.75 20.37
CA TYR A 19 -5.42 -8.14 21.68
C TYR A 19 -5.59 -6.63 21.61
N VAL A 20 -4.78 -5.93 20.81
CA VAL A 20 -4.96 -4.49 20.59
C VAL A 20 -6.33 -4.22 19.95
N MET A 21 -6.73 -5.02 18.97
CA MET A 21 -8.04 -4.90 18.33
C MET A 21 -9.18 -5.20 19.31
N ASP A 22 -9.04 -6.20 20.19
CA ASP A 22 -10.04 -6.49 21.24
C ASP A 22 -10.20 -5.35 22.25
N ILE A 23 -9.09 -4.77 22.70
CA ILE A 23 -9.12 -3.60 23.60
C ILE A 23 -9.86 -2.44 22.94
N LEU A 24 -9.55 -2.16 21.66
CA LEU A 24 -10.21 -1.10 20.91
C LEU A 24 -11.69 -1.38 20.69
N PHE A 25 -12.04 -2.62 20.38
CA PHE A 25 -13.42 -3.03 20.17
C PHE A 25 -14.24 -2.92 21.46
N ARG A 26 -13.68 -3.32 22.61
CA ARG A 26 -14.31 -3.14 23.92
C ARG A 26 -14.45 -1.67 24.29
N PHE A 27 -13.44 -0.86 23.98
CA PHE A 27 -13.49 0.58 24.19
C PHE A 27 -14.62 1.21 23.37
N THR A 28 -14.73 0.97 22.07
CA THR A 28 -15.84 1.50 21.27
C THR A 28 -17.20 0.98 21.73
N SER A 29 -17.26 -0.31 22.13
CA SER A 29 -18.47 -0.93 22.66
C SER A 29 -18.95 -0.25 23.95
N SER A 30 -18.04 0.24 24.81
CA SER A 30 -18.42 0.97 26.03
C SER A 30 -19.11 2.32 25.75
N PHE A 31 -18.95 2.88 24.55
CA PHE A 31 -19.68 4.06 24.09
C PHE A 31 -20.93 3.70 23.26
N GLY A 32 -21.33 2.43 23.25
CA GLY A 32 -22.46 1.94 22.44
C GLY A 32 -22.14 1.77 20.96
N VAL A 33 -20.88 1.91 20.55
CA VAL A 33 -20.46 1.77 19.14
C VAL A 33 -19.91 0.37 18.89
N PHE A 34 -20.75 -0.49 18.33
CA PHE A 34 -20.44 -1.87 18.04
C PHE A 34 -20.14 -2.04 16.54
N ASN A 35 -18.91 -1.74 16.12
CA ASN A 35 -18.56 -1.71 14.70
C ASN A 35 -17.09 -2.11 14.42
N VAL A 36 -16.89 -3.15 13.62
CA VAL A 36 -15.57 -3.66 13.24
C VAL A 36 -14.83 -2.68 12.30
N GLY A 37 -15.52 -2.05 11.36
CA GLY A 37 -14.92 -1.08 10.44
C GLY A 37 -14.28 0.11 11.18
N LEU A 38 -15.00 0.68 12.15
CA LEU A 38 -14.45 1.73 13.02
C LEU A 38 -13.27 1.24 13.86
N CYS A 39 -13.36 0.02 14.40
CA CYS A 39 -12.27 -0.58 15.16
C CYS A 39 -10.99 -0.72 14.31
N ILE A 40 -11.11 -1.08 13.03
CA ILE A 40 -9.98 -1.15 12.09
C ILE A 40 -9.35 0.24 11.87
N ILE A 41 -10.17 1.28 11.74
CA ILE A 41 -9.69 2.67 11.58
C ILE A 41 -8.91 3.11 12.82
N LEU A 42 -9.48 2.92 14.02
CA LEU A 42 -8.82 3.27 15.29
C LEU A 42 -7.53 2.48 15.50
N PHE A 43 -7.55 1.19 15.19
CA PHE A 43 -6.37 0.33 15.23
C PHE A 43 -5.25 0.91 14.36
N THR A 44 -5.59 1.32 13.14
CA THR A 44 -4.65 1.92 12.20
C THR A 44 -4.03 3.20 12.78
N ILE A 45 -4.85 4.08 13.37
CA ILE A 45 -4.38 5.32 13.98
C ILE A 45 -3.40 5.02 15.13
N VAL A 46 -3.74 4.09 16.02
CA VAL A 46 -2.90 3.70 17.16
C VAL A 46 -1.57 3.14 16.67
N MET A 47 -1.60 2.16 15.76
CA MET A 47 -0.39 1.53 15.25
C MET A 47 0.52 2.54 14.52
N LYS A 48 -0.04 3.43 13.72
CA LYS A 48 0.73 4.47 13.02
C LYS A 48 1.33 5.48 13.99
N THR A 49 0.59 5.87 15.03
CA THR A 49 1.07 6.77 16.08
C THR A 49 2.27 6.17 16.82
N LEU A 50 2.19 4.90 17.20
CA LEU A 50 3.31 4.17 17.82
C LEU A 50 4.53 4.08 16.90
N MET A 51 4.31 4.03 15.59
CA MET A 51 5.39 3.96 14.58
C MET A 51 5.97 5.31 14.19
N ILE A 52 5.42 6.46 14.62
CA ILE A 52 5.96 7.80 14.33
C ILE A 52 7.47 7.93 14.56
N PRO A 53 8.06 7.55 15.72
CA PRO A 53 9.51 7.69 15.94
C PRO A 53 10.33 6.87 14.94
N LEU A 54 9.84 5.71 14.53
CA LEU A 54 10.45 4.90 13.48
C LEU A 54 10.33 5.60 12.13
N THR A 55 9.15 6.10 11.77
CA THR A 55 8.91 6.84 10.52
C THR A 55 9.81 8.08 10.40
N ILE A 56 10.02 8.84 11.49
CA ILE A 56 10.95 9.98 11.49
C ILE A 56 12.39 9.51 11.19
N LYS A 57 12.84 8.40 11.77
CA LYS A 57 14.17 7.83 11.47
C LYS A 57 14.27 7.39 10.01
N GLN A 58 13.22 6.78 9.46
CA GLN A 58 13.18 6.36 8.06
C GLN A 58 13.25 7.56 7.11
N GLN A 59 12.47 8.62 7.37
CA GLN A 59 12.51 9.83 6.56
C GLN A 59 13.84 10.57 6.61
N LYS A 60 14.55 10.54 7.75
CA LYS A 60 15.91 11.05 7.85
C LYS A 60 16.85 10.36 6.86
N THR A 61 16.75 9.04 6.74
CA THR A 61 17.51 8.27 5.74
C THR A 61 17.09 8.64 4.32
N THR A 62 15.79 8.77 4.04
CA THR A 62 15.29 9.20 2.72
C THR A 62 15.78 10.60 2.33
N LYS A 63 15.79 11.55 3.26
CA LYS A 63 16.30 12.91 3.01
C LYS A 63 17.80 12.89 2.71
N LEU A 64 18.58 12.09 3.43
CA LEU A 64 20.00 11.90 3.14
C LEU A 64 20.24 11.26 1.76
N MET A 65 19.41 10.29 1.38
CA MET A 65 19.42 9.70 0.04
C MET A 65 19.18 10.74 -1.06
N SER A 66 18.28 11.70 -0.84
CA SER A 66 18.03 12.77 -1.82
C SER A 66 19.26 13.64 -2.07
N VAL A 67 20.12 13.83 -1.06
CA VAL A 67 21.40 14.56 -1.18
C VAL A 67 22.45 13.75 -1.93
N MET A 68 22.47 12.43 -1.73
CA MET A 68 23.41 11.53 -2.41
C MET A 68 23.01 11.24 -3.85
N ASN A 69 21.72 11.33 -4.18
CA ASN A 69 21.17 10.91 -5.47
C ASN A 69 21.89 11.52 -6.69
N PRO A 70 22.26 12.83 -6.71
CA PRO A 70 22.98 13.40 -7.84
C PRO A 70 24.39 12.84 -8.03
N GLU A 71 25.13 12.56 -6.93
CA GLU A 71 26.44 11.90 -7.00
C GLU A 71 26.30 10.46 -7.50
N ILE A 72 25.29 9.75 -7.02
CA ILE A 72 24.98 8.38 -7.48
C ILE A 72 24.61 8.38 -8.97
N GLN A 73 23.79 9.33 -9.43
CA GLN A 73 23.43 9.48 -10.85
C GLN A 73 24.65 9.83 -11.72
N ALA A 74 25.57 10.66 -11.24
CA ALA A 74 26.81 10.97 -11.96
C ALA A 74 27.69 9.72 -12.15
N ILE A 75 27.82 8.89 -11.11
CA ILE A 75 28.52 7.59 -11.20
C ILE A 75 27.79 6.68 -12.19
N GLN A 76 26.46 6.57 -12.11
CA GLN A 76 25.70 5.75 -13.04
C GLN A 76 25.88 6.18 -14.50
N LYS A 77 25.85 7.49 -14.78
CA LYS A 77 26.14 8.06 -16.11
C LYS A 77 27.56 7.72 -16.59
N LYS A 78 28.57 7.77 -15.71
CA LYS A 78 29.97 7.42 -16.02
C LYS A 78 30.15 5.95 -16.47
N TYR A 79 29.31 5.04 -15.99
CA TYR A 79 29.36 3.61 -16.33
C TYR A 79 28.27 3.17 -17.32
N LYS A 80 27.46 4.10 -17.85
CA LYS A 80 26.39 3.79 -18.80
C LYS A 80 26.94 3.08 -20.03
N GLY A 81 26.31 1.98 -20.41
CA GLY A 81 26.70 1.15 -21.57
C GLY A 81 27.86 0.19 -21.32
N LYS A 82 28.42 0.15 -20.10
CA LYS A 82 29.45 -0.83 -19.70
C LYS A 82 28.78 -2.01 -18.99
N SER A 83 28.88 -3.19 -19.59
CA SER A 83 28.28 -4.42 -19.07
C SER A 83 29.32 -5.43 -18.55
N ASP A 84 30.60 -5.05 -18.53
CA ASP A 84 31.66 -5.88 -18.01
C ASP A 84 31.57 -6.00 -16.48
N GLN A 85 31.85 -7.21 -15.97
CA GLN A 85 31.75 -7.54 -14.54
C GLN A 85 32.63 -6.61 -13.68
N GLU A 86 33.79 -6.19 -14.21
CA GLU A 86 34.70 -5.29 -13.53
C GLU A 86 34.11 -3.87 -13.43
N SER A 87 33.55 -3.32 -14.50
CA SER A 87 32.88 -2.01 -14.47
C SER A 87 31.68 -2.01 -13.52
N MET A 88 30.90 -3.08 -13.47
CA MET A 88 29.79 -3.21 -12.51
C MET A 88 30.29 -3.24 -11.06
N GLN A 89 31.39 -3.95 -10.78
CA GLN A 89 32.02 -3.94 -9.46
C GLN A 89 32.55 -2.56 -9.09
N ARG A 90 33.26 -1.89 -10.00
CA ARG A 90 33.77 -0.53 -9.79
C ARG A 90 32.64 0.48 -9.56
N GLN A 91 31.54 0.37 -10.32
CA GLN A 91 30.35 1.18 -10.11
C GLN A 91 29.77 0.99 -8.70
N ASN A 92 29.63 -0.26 -8.25
CA ASN A 92 29.12 -0.56 -6.90
C ASN A 92 30.04 -0.02 -5.79
N VAL A 93 31.37 -0.09 -5.98
CA VAL A 93 32.35 0.47 -5.04
C VAL A 93 32.29 1.99 -4.99
N GLU A 94 32.20 2.68 -6.14
CA GLU A 94 32.06 4.14 -6.17
C GLU A 94 30.74 4.60 -5.54
N ILE A 95 29.63 3.89 -5.79
CA ILE A 95 28.35 4.14 -5.12
C ILE A 95 28.49 3.95 -3.62
N GLN A 96 29.10 2.85 -3.16
CA GLN A 96 29.35 2.61 -1.74
C GLN A 96 30.20 3.71 -1.09
N ALA A 97 31.21 4.22 -1.79
CA ALA A 97 32.03 5.32 -1.32
C ALA A 97 31.21 6.60 -1.11
N VAL A 98 30.20 6.86 -1.95
CA VAL A 98 29.23 7.94 -1.70
C VAL A 98 28.47 7.68 -0.41
N TYR A 99 27.90 6.50 -0.18
CA TYR A 99 27.22 6.20 1.10
C TYR A 99 28.14 6.42 2.32
N GLU A 100 29.40 6.01 2.23
CA GLU A 100 30.39 6.19 3.30
C GLU A 100 30.73 7.67 3.53
N LYS A 101 30.83 8.49 2.47
CA LYS A 101 31.04 9.94 2.54
C LYS A 101 29.95 10.64 3.36
N TYR A 102 28.73 10.13 3.32
CA TYR A 102 27.58 10.67 4.05
C TYR A 102 27.29 9.91 5.37
N GLY A 103 28.13 8.95 5.74
CA GLY A 103 28.01 8.18 6.97
C GLY A 103 26.78 7.25 7.03
N THR A 104 26.32 6.76 5.88
CA THR A 104 25.11 5.94 5.70
C THR A 104 25.44 4.63 4.97
N SER A 105 24.48 3.71 4.87
CA SER A 105 24.60 2.44 4.16
C SER A 105 23.41 2.20 3.24
N MET A 106 23.60 1.39 2.19
CA MET A 106 22.51 1.04 1.26
C MET A 106 21.33 0.33 1.94
N THR A 107 21.59 -0.39 3.03
CA THR A 107 20.59 -1.16 3.78
C THR A 107 19.60 -0.30 4.59
N GLY A 108 19.91 0.98 4.81
CA GLY A 108 19.04 1.87 5.57
C GLY A 108 17.71 2.19 4.89
N GLY A 109 17.65 2.07 3.55
CA GLY A 109 16.48 2.45 2.75
C GLY A 109 15.37 1.38 2.66
N CYS A 110 15.71 0.09 2.77
CA CYS A 110 14.75 -1.02 2.63
C CYS A 110 14.21 -1.57 3.95
N LEU A 111 14.79 -1.16 5.09
CA LEU A 111 14.34 -1.55 6.42
C LEU A 111 12.85 -1.29 6.71
N PRO A 112 12.21 -0.20 6.24
CA PRO A 112 10.77 0.00 6.43
C PRO A 112 9.92 -1.13 5.84
N LEU A 113 10.27 -1.58 4.64
CA LEU A 113 9.53 -2.61 3.93
C LEU A 113 9.64 -3.95 4.65
N LEU A 114 10.84 -4.29 5.15
CA LEU A 114 11.08 -5.52 5.90
C LEU A 114 10.28 -5.58 7.21
N ILE A 115 10.12 -4.45 7.90
CA ILE A 115 9.31 -4.38 9.13
C ILE A 115 7.81 -4.38 8.78
N GLN A 116 7.42 -3.71 7.70
CA GLN A 116 6.02 -3.54 7.32
C GLN A 116 5.39 -4.85 6.82
N MET A 117 6.13 -5.67 6.08
CA MET A 117 5.60 -6.89 5.46
C MET A 117 5.04 -7.89 6.51
N PRO A 118 5.76 -8.27 7.58
CA PRO A 118 5.22 -9.13 8.63
C PRO A 118 3.99 -8.53 9.33
N ILE A 119 3.98 -7.22 9.58
CA ILE A 119 2.87 -6.54 10.24
C ILE A 119 1.61 -6.57 9.34
N LEU A 120 1.77 -6.31 8.04
CA LEU A 120 0.68 -6.38 7.07
C LEU A 120 0.09 -7.80 6.99
N LEU A 121 0.94 -8.82 6.89
CA LEU A 121 0.50 -10.22 6.82
C LEU A 121 -0.15 -10.70 8.13
N ALA A 122 0.37 -10.26 9.27
CA ALA A 122 -0.21 -10.56 10.57
C ALA A 122 -1.58 -9.89 10.72
N LEU A 123 -1.72 -8.63 10.33
CA LEU A 123 -2.98 -7.92 10.39
C LEU A 123 -4.02 -8.51 9.42
N TYR A 124 -3.60 -8.84 8.21
CA TYR A 124 -4.44 -9.55 7.25
C TYR A 124 -5.08 -10.80 7.89
N ARG A 125 -4.28 -11.58 8.63
CA ARG A 125 -4.75 -12.76 9.33
C ARG A 125 -5.77 -12.44 10.44
N VAL A 126 -5.58 -11.34 11.16
CA VAL A 126 -6.51 -10.87 12.19
C VAL A 126 -7.84 -10.45 11.57
N ILE A 127 -7.81 -9.62 10.52
CA ILE A 127 -9.04 -9.11 9.86
C ILE A 127 -9.79 -10.25 9.14
N TYR A 128 -9.08 -11.21 8.56
CA TYR A 128 -9.71 -12.32 7.86
C TYR A 128 -10.41 -13.31 8.81
N ASN A 129 -9.92 -13.45 10.06
CA ASN A 129 -10.50 -14.33 11.07
C ASN A 129 -10.65 -13.60 12.42
N ILE A 130 -11.39 -12.48 12.46
CA ILE A 130 -11.51 -11.63 13.66
C ILE A 130 -11.89 -12.45 14.91
N PRO A 131 -12.88 -13.35 14.87
CA PRO A 131 -13.27 -14.13 16.07
C PRO A 131 -12.15 -15.03 16.63
N ALA A 132 -11.14 -15.40 15.83
CA ALA A 132 -10.00 -16.18 16.32
C ALA A 132 -9.02 -15.35 17.16
N TYR A 133 -9.05 -14.02 17.00
CA TYR A 133 -8.12 -13.07 17.60
C TYR A 133 -8.76 -12.09 18.57
N VAL A 134 -10.06 -11.85 18.45
CA VAL A 134 -10.83 -10.87 19.20
C VAL A 134 -11.92 -11.58 20.01
N PRO A 135 -11.65 -11.93 21.28
CA PRO A 135 -12.58 -12.65 22.14
C PRO A 135 -13.95 -11.98 22.26
N SER A 136 -14.00 -10.65 22.34
CA SER A 136 -15.25 -9.90 22.47
C SER A 136 -16.17 -10.04 21.26
N VAL A 137 -15.60 -10.33 20.09
CA VAL A 137 -16.35 -10.65 18.87
C VAL A 137 -16.71 -12.13 18.84
N ARG A 138 -15.79 -12.99 19.30
CA ARG A 138 -15.94 -14.45 19.29
C ARG A 138 -17.18 -14.95 20.03
N VAL A 139 -17.53 -14.32 21.15
CA VAL A 139 -18.66 -14.74 22.01
C VAL A 139 -19.96 -14.93 21.20
N TYR A 140 -20.25 -14.03 20.26
CA TYR A 140 -21.47 -14.12 19.44
C TYR A 140 -21.49 -15.33 18.50
N PHE A 141 -20.32 -15.80 18.09
CA PHE A 141 -20.19 -17.01 17.28
C PHE A 141 -20.24 -18.27 18.15
N ASP A 142 -19.56 -18.26 19.31
CA ASP A 142 -19.61 -19.39 20.25
C ASP A 142 -21.05 -19.64 20.74
N ASN A 143 -21.84 -18.57 20.98
CA ASN A 143 -23.27 -18.66 21.30
C ASN A 143 -24.11 -19.44 20.27
N VAL A 144 -23.67 -19.47 19.01
CA VAL A 144 -24.32 -20.23 17.93
C VAL A 144 -23.67 -21.60 17.76
N VAL A 145 -22.34 -21.66 17.70
CA VAL A 145 -21.58 -22.89 17.44
C VAL A 145 -21.81 -23.94 18.53
N THR A 146 -21.81 -23.55 19.80
CA THR A 146 -22.00 -24.48 20.92
C THR A 146 -23.33 -25.25 20.83
N PRO A 147 -24.50 -24.60 20.72
CA PRO A 147 -25.76 -25.32 20.56
C PRO A 147 -25.93 -25.99 19.19
N LEU A 148 -25.33 -25.43 18.12
CA LEU A 148 -25.34 -26.01 16.77
C LEU A 148 -24.66 -27.39 16.73
N MET A 149 -23.49 -27.52 17.36
CA MET A 149 -22.76 -28.79 17.45
C MET A 149 -23.50 -29.87 18.25
N GLY A 150 -24.50 -29.47 19.05
CA GLY A 150 -25.39 -30.38 19.77
C GLY A 150 -26.58 -30.89 18.95
N GLN A 151 -26.80 -30.36 17.73
CA GLN A 151 -27.91 -30.77 16.88
C GLN A 151 -27.59 -32.06 16.11
N ALA A 152 -28.61 -32.89 15.89
CA ALA A 152 -28.48 -34.08 15.03
C ALA A 152 -28.15 -33.67 13.59
N ASP A 153 -27.19 -34.39 12.99
CA ASP A 153 -26.75 -34.24 11.59
C ASP A 153 -26.33 -32.81 11.21
N TYR A 154 -25.85 -32.01 12.17
CA TYR A 154 -25.50 -30.61 11.92
C TYR A 154 -24.45 -30.45 10.81
N ALA A 155 -23.46 -31.35 10.76
CA ALA A 155 -22.38 -31.29 9.78
C ALA A 155 -22.88 -31.55 8.34
N GLN A 156 -23.85 -32.44 8.16
CA GLN A 156 -24.48 -32.70 6.88
C GLN A 156 -25.37 -31.53 6.47
N LYS A 157 -26.23 -31.06 7.38
CA LYS A 157 -27.13 -29.92 7.12
C LYS A 157 -26.38 -28.64 6.77
N LEU A 158 -25.26 -28.36 7.43
CA LEU A 158 -24.42 -27.20 7.11
C LEU A 158 -23.89 -27.22 5.67
N GLN A 159 -23.73 -28.39 5.06
CA GLN A 159 -23.27 -28.51 3.68
C GLN A 159 -24.36 -28.14 2.65
N GLU A 160 -25.62 -28.04 3.08
CA GLU A 160 -26.75 -27.60 2.25
C GLU A 160 -26.78 -26.08 2.05
N ILE A 161 -26.04 -25.33 2.86
CA ILE A 161 -25.96 -23.87 2.76
C ILE A 161 -25.33 -23.45 1.43
N THR A 162 -25.97 -22.50 0.76
CA THR A 162 -25.52 -21.98 -0.53
C THR A 162 -24.11 -21.43 -0.42
N ASN A 163 -23.23 -21.81 -1.37
CA ASN A 163 -21.83 -21.37 -1.41
C ASN A 163 -21.02 -21.67 -0.12
N ILE A 164 -21.40 -22.68 0.68
CA ILE A 164 -20.70 -23.05 1.92
C ILE A 164 -19.20 -23.32 1.70
N ALA A 165 -18.82 -23.84 0.54
CA ALA A 165 -17.42 -24.08 0.18
C ALA A 165 -16.57 -22.80 0.29
N THR A 166 -17.10 -21.64 -0.08
CA THR A 166 -16.42 -20.34 0.03
C THR A 166 -16.16 -19.97 1.49
N ALA A 167 -17.15 -20.18 2.37
CA ALA A 167 -16.99 -19.97 3.82
C ALA A 167 -15.94 -20.93 4.41
N CYS A 168 -15.91 -22.18 3.94
CA CYS A 168 -14.92 -23.20 4.31
C CYS A 168 -13.51 -22.98 3.71
N GLY A 169 -13.29 -21.91 2.93
CA GLY A 169 -11.98 -21.62 2.32
C GLY A 169 -11.70 -22.39 1.02
N GLY A 170 -12.75 -22.80 0.30
CA GLY A 170 -12.71 -23.41 -1.03
C GLY A 170 -12.49 -24.92 -1.07
N LYS A 171 -12.33 -25.58 0.09
CA LYS A 171 -12.08 -27.04 0.20
C LYS A 171 -13.00 -27.66 1.23
N LEU A 172 -14.26 -27.85 0.83
CA LEU A 172 -15.30 -28.42 1.69
C LEU A 172 -14.95 -29.84 2.16
N ASP A 173 -14.32 -30.63 1.28
CA ASP A 173 -13.85 -31.99 1.50
C ASP A 173 -12.82 -32.12 2.64
N LYS A 174 -12.08 -31.04 2.92
CA LYS A 174 -11.04 -30.99 3.97
C LYS A 174 -11.46 -30.18 5.18
N PHE A 175 -12.71 -29.73 5.22
CA PHE A 175 -13.21 -28.93 6.32
C PHE A 175 -13.60 -29.81 7.49
N ASP A 176 -13.06 -29.51 8.66
CA ASP A 176 -13.33 -30.25 9.91
C ASP A 176 -14.50 -29.59 10.65
N PHE A 177 -15.71 -30.13 10.43
CA PHE A 177 -16.93 -29.69 11.10
C PHE A 177 -16.95 -30.01 12.60
N THR A 178 -16.09 -30.91 13.09
CA THR A 178 -16.03 -31.25 14.52
C THR A 178 -15.27 -30.22 15.35
N ASN A 179 -14.55 -29.31 14.69
CA ASN A 179 -13.76 -28.30 15.34
C ASN A 179 -14.53 -26.99 15.49
N ALA A 180 -14.90 -26.65 16.72
CA ALA A 180 -15.63 -25.42 17.05
C ALA A 180 -14.95 -24.16 16.48
N ASN A 181 -13.61 -24.08 16.48
CA ASN A 181 -12.91 -22.92 15.92
C ASN A 181 -13.09 -22.80 14.40
N ARG A 182 -13.11 -23.93 13.69
CA ARG A 182 -13.35 -23.92 12.23
C ARG A 182 -14.78 -23.50 11.93
N LEU A 183 -15.75 -23.97 12.71
CA LEU A 183 -17.15 -23.54 12.59
C LEU A 183 -17.28 -22.03 12.83
N VAL A 184 -16.62 -21.49 13.86
CA VAL A 184 -16.58 -20.04 14.10
C VAL A 184 -16.00 -19.29 12.89
N ASP A 185 -14.86 -19.74 12.35
CA ASP A 185 -14.23 -19.11 11.18
C ASP A 185 -15.12 -19.16 9.93
N MET A 186 -15.93 -20.22 9.80
CA MET A 186 -16.90 -20.40 8.72
C MET A 186 -18.10 -19.46 8.88
N LEU A 187 -18.74 -19.45 10.05
CA LEU A 187 -19.87 -18.57 10.36
C LEU A 187 -19.51 -17.08 10.23
N TYR A 188 -18.26 -16.71 10.54
CA TYR A 188 -17.78 -15.33 10.37
C TYR A 188 -17.87 -14.84 8.93
N LYS A 189 -17.85 -15.76 7.95
CA LYS A 189 -17.91 -15.44 6.52
C LYS A 189 -19.32 -15.54 5.94
N PHE A 190 -20.33 -15.81 6.76
CA PHE A 190 -21.71 -15.91 6.30
C PHE A 190 -22.24 -14.53 5.90
N SER A 191 -22.85 -14.46 4.72
CA SER A 191 -23.70 -13.34 4.32
C SER A 191 -25.02 -13.34 5.10
N THR A 192 -25.77 -12.24 5.03
CA THR A 192 -27.11 -12.15 5.62
C THR A 192 -28.04 -13.28 5.14
N SER A 193 -27.93 -13.69 3.86
CA SER A 193 -28.72 -14.80 3.32
C SER A 193 -28.33 -16.15 3.92
N GLN A 194 -27.04 -16.42 4.08
CA GLN A 194 -26.53 -17.67 4.66
C GLN A 194 -26.89 -17.81 6.16
N TRP A 195 -26.95 -16.69 6.89
CA TRP A 195 -27.51 -16.68 8.25
C TRP A 195 -28.99 -17.07 8.28
N GLY A 196 -29.80 -16.60 7.32
CA GLY A 196 -31.20 -17.00 7.19
C GLY A 196 -31.40 -18.47 6.81
N GLU A 197 -30.56 -19.00 5.92
CA GLU A 197 -30.53 -20.43 5.59
C GLU A 197 -30.19 -21.27 6.84
N LEU A 198 -29.18 -20.85 7.63
CA LEU A 198 -28.81 -21.50 8.88
C LEU A 198 -29.97 -21.53 9.88
N GLN A 199 -30.71 -20.43 10.04
CA GLN A 199 -31.91 -20.41 10.90
C GLN A 199 -32.97 -21.42 10.43
N SER A 200 -33.17 -21.53 9.12
CA SER A 200 -34.18 -22.41 8.52
C SER A 200 -33.82 -23.90 8.69
N LEU A 201 -32.53 -24.23 8.59
CA LEU A 201 -32.03 -25.60 8.77
C LEU A 201 -32.07 -26.09 10.23
N PHE A 202 -32.06 -25.16 11.19
CA PHE A 202 -31.98 -25.46 12.63
C PHE A 202 -33.09 -24.75 13.42
N PRO A 203 -34.37 -25.14 13.24
CA PRO A 203 -35.51 -24.46 13.86
C PRO A 203 -35.45 -24.44 15.40
N ALA A 204 -34.91 -25.49 16.03
CA ALA A 204 -34.78 -25.61 17.49
C ALA A 204 -33.88 -24.54 18.14
N ILE A 205 -32.97 -23.95 17.37
CA ILE A 205 -32.05 -22.90 17.84
C ILE A 205 -32.16 -21.62 16.98
N SER A 206 -33.24 -21.50 16.22
CA SER A 206 -33.45 -20.41 15.24
C SER A 206 -33.45 -19.02 15.89
N ASP A 207 -34.01 -18.89 17.09
CA ASP A 207 -33.99 -17.64 17.87
C ASP A 207 -32.56 -17.27 18.30
N VAL A 208 -31.79 -18.25 18.77
CA VAL A 208 -30.38 -18.05 19.17
C VAL A 208 -29.54 -17.63 17.97
N ILE A 209 -29.72 -18.30 16.83
CA ILE A 209 -29.05 -17.93 15.58
C ILE A 209 -29.45 -16.52 15.18
N GLY A 210 -30.75 -16.19 15.15
CA GLY A 210 -31.26 -14.89 14.69
C GLY A 210 -30.77 -13.72 15.53
N GLN A 211 -30.80 -13.85 16.87
CA GLN A 211 -30.33 -12.81 17.78
C GLN A 211 -28.83 -12.53 17.59
N ASN A 212 -28.01 -13.58 17.49
CA ASN A 212 -26.56 -13.40 17.30
C ASN A 212 -26.22 -12.95 15.87
N ALA A 213 -26.92 -13.45 14.85
CA ALA A 213 -26.77 -13.02 13.46
C ALA A 213 -27.05 -11.52 13.31
N ALA A 214 -28.11 -11.00 13.92
CA ALA A 214 -28.43 -9.57 13.89
C ALA A 214 -27.35 -8.70 14.56
N VAL A 215 -26.70 -9.20 15.61
CA VAL A 215 -25.57 -8.51 16.25
C VAL A 215 -24.32 -8.56 15.38
N VAL A 216 -24.02 -9.72 14.79
CA VAL A 216 -22.89 -9.91 13.86
C VAL A 216 -23.04 -9.05 12.61
N GLU A 217 -24.24 -8.97 12.05
CA GLU A 217 -24.55 -8.11 10.91
C GLU A 217 -24.31 -6.64 11.27
N ARG A 218 -24.92 -6.13 12.35
CA ARG A 218 -24.72 -4.75 12.82
C ARG A 218 -23.24 -4.41 13.07
N MET A 219 -22.51 -5.35 13.64
CA MET A 219 -21.08 -5.22 13.93
C MET A 219 -20.24 -5.11 12.65
N ASN A 220 -20.62 -5.86 11.62
CA ASN A 220 -19.91 -5.89 10.35
C ASN A 220 -20.44 -4.86 9.35
N THR A 221 -21.61 -4.26 9.54
CA THR A 221 -22.12 -3.19 8.67
C THR A 221 -21.43 -1.87 8.98
N PHE A 222 -20.60 -1.36 8.08
CA PHE A 222 -19.96 -0.06 8.16
C PHE A 222 -20.24 0.75 6.88
N LEU A 223 -20.77 1.97 7.03
CA LEU A 223 -21.18 2.84 5.91
C LEU A 223 -22.12 2.14 4.90
N GLY A 224 -23.00 1.27 5.39
CA GLY A 224 -23.94 0.49 4.56
C GLY A 224 -23.30 -0.69 3.82
N LEU A 225 -22.04 -1.03 4.11
CA LEU A 225 -21.32 -2.17 3.53
C LEU A 225 -21.00 -3.21 4.60
N ASN A 226 -21.11 -4.50 4.26
CA ASN A 226 -20.67 -5.58 5.15
C ASN A 226 -19.15 -5.77 5.05
N MET A 227 -18.44 -5.63 6.17
CA MET A 227 -16.97 -5.71 6.24
C MET A 227 -16.43 -7.13 6.06
N ALA A 228 -17.26 -8.16 6.24
CA ALA A 228 -16.89 -9.55 6.02
C ALA A 228 -17.02 -9.99 4.55
N GLU A 229 -17.78 -9.24 3.75
CA GLU A 229 -18.04 -9.56 2.34
C GLU A 229 -17.03 -8.87 1.41
N ALA A 230 -16.66 -9.55 0.33
CA ALA A 230 -15.82 -8.97 -0.71
C ALA A 230 -16.68 -8.14 -1.67
N PRO A 231 -16.23 -6.96 -2.14
CA PRO A 231 -16.95 -6.16 -3.14
C PRO A 231 -17.27 -6.93 -4.43
N GLY A 232 -16.39 -7.84 -4.84
CA GLY A 232 -16.57 -8.70 -6.00
C GLY A 232 -16.47 -7.96 -7.33
N TRP A 233 -16.48 -8.74 -8.42
CA TRP A 233 -16.37 -8.23 -9.79
C TRP A 233 -17.69 -7.72 -10.38
N VAL A 234 -18.80 -7.88 -9.65
CA VAL A 234 -20.10 -7.35 -10.06
C VAL A 234 -20.18 -5.88 -9.61
N PRO A 235 -20.50 -4.94 -10.51
CA PRO A 235 -20.67 -3.54 -10.15
C PRO A 235 -21.66 -3.37 -8.99
N SER A 236 -21.21 -2.72 -7.92
CA SER A 236 -22.01 -2.47 -6.73
C SER A 236 -21.50 -1.22 -6.00
N PHE A 237 -22.28 -0.74 -5.02
CA PHE A 237 -21.83 0.34 -4.15
C PHE A 237 -20.52 0.00 -3.42
N ALA A 238 -20.21 -1.29 -3.20
CA ALA A 238 -18.99 -1.73 -2.55
C ALA A 238 -17.71 -1.41 -3.34
N TRP A 239 -17.80 -1.11 -4.65
CA TRP A 239 -16.66 -0.67 -5.47
C TRP A 239 -16.03 0.66 -5.00
N ILE A 240 -16.73 1.42 -4.16
CA ILE A 240 -16.13 2.59 -3.50
C ILE A 240 -14.87 2.20 -2.70
N ILE A 241 -14.82 0.98 -2.15
CA ILE A 241 -13.68 0.51 -1.35
C ILE A 241 -12.40 0.33 -2.19
N PRO A 242 -12.35 -0.49 -3.26
CA PRO A 242 -11.15 -0.63 -4.08
C PRO A 242 -10.75 0.68 -4.77
N VAL A 243 -11.71 1.51 -5.18
CA VAL A 243 -11.43 2.81 -5.80
C VAL A 243 -10.77 3.77 -4.80
N LEU A 244 -11.36 3.95 -3.61
CA LEU A 244 -10.79 4.81 -2.58
C LEU A 244 -9.43 4.29 -2.11
N ALA A 245 -9.28 2.98 -1.92
CA ALA A 245 -8.01 2.38 -1.53
C ALA A 245 -6.90 2.68 -2.56
N ALA A 246 -7.20 2.53 -3.85
CA ALA A 246 -6.24 2.82 -4.91
C ALA A 246 -5.85 4.31 -4.95
N VAL A 247 -6.85 5.20 -4.92
CA VAL A 247 -6.63 6.66 -4.99
C VAL A 247 -5.89 7.16 -3.75
N SER A 248 -6.30 6.74 -2.55
CA SER A 248 -5.64 7.12 -1.31
C SER A 248 -4.21 6.60 -1.25
N GLN A 249 -3.99 5.36 -1.68
CA GLN A 249 -2.66 4.75 -1.70
C GLN A 249 -1.76 5.46 -2.71
N TRP A 250 -2.27 5.79 -3.90
CA TRP A 250 -1.52 6.56 -4.90
C TRP A 250 -1.13 7.95 -4.38
N PHE A 251 -2.05 8.67 -3.74
CA PHE A 251 -1.74 9.98 -3.16
C PHE A 251 -0.71 9.85 -2.02
N SER A 252 -0.87 8.84 -1.16
CA SER A 252 0.06 8.55 -0.07
C SER A 252 1.46 8.23 -0.58
N THR A 253 1.60 7.39 -1.62
CA THR A 253 2.92 7.06 -2.19
C THR A 253 3.53 8.27 -2.88
N LYS A 254 2.74 9.05 -3.62
CA LYS A 254 3.21 10.26 -4.30
C LYS A 254 3.72 11.31 -3.32
N LEU A 255 3.07 11.48 -2.16
CA LEU A 255 3.54 12.41 -1.13
C LEU A 255 4.87 11.98 -0.50
N MET A 256 5.10 10.66 -0.36
CA MET A 256 6.39 10.13 0.12
C MET A 256 7.50 10.27 -0.94
N SER A 257 7.18 10.04 -2.21
CA SER A 257 8.12 10.13 -3.33
C SER A 257 8.38 11.55 -3.82
N GLY A 258 7.50 12.52 -3.51
CA GLY A 258 7.60 13.91 -3.94
C GLY A 258 8.86 14.66 -3.48
N ASN A 259 9.63 14.08 -2.55
CA ASN A 259 10.91 14.61 -2.09
C ASN A 259 12.13 14.03 -2.83
N GLN A 260 11.94 13.20 -3.87
CA GLN A 260 13.02 12.79 -4.79
C GLN A 260 12.84 13.43 -6.17
N PRO A 261 13.82 14.20 -6.68
CA PRO A 261 13.80 14.66 -8.06
C PRO A 261 13.83 13.47 -9.01
N SER A 262 12.86 13.42 -9.92
CA SER A 262 12.81 12.47 -11.03
C SER A 262 13.31 13.20 -12.29
N THR A 263 14.52 12.88 -12.71
CA THR A 263 15.17 13.33 -13.94
C THR A 263 14.97 12.31 -15.05
N SER A 264 15.12 12.73 -16.31
CA SER A 264 15.06 11.85 -17.49
C SER A 264 16.14 10.76 -17.51
N ALA A 265 17.21 10.92 -16.72
CA ALA A 265 18.24 9.89 -16.48
C ALA A 265 17.76 8.75 -15.54
N ASP A 266 16.62 8.89 -14.87
CA ASP A 266 16.07 7.88 -13.94
C ASP A 266 15.35 6.72 -14.63
N ALA A 267 15.06 6.81 -15.93
CA ALA A 267 14.36 5.76 -16.68
C ALA A 267 15.18 4.47 -16.82
N GLU A 268 16.52 4.56 -16.77
CA GLU A 268 17.45 3.42 -16.91
C GLU A 268 18.10 3.00 -15.59
N ASN A 269 17.88 3.73 -14.50
CA ASN A 269 18.44 3.40 -13.18
C ASN A 269 17.60 2.28 -12.53
N PRO A 270 18.19 1.08 -12.26
CA PRO A 270 17.44 -0.03 -11.66
C PRO A 270 16.75 0.33 -10.34
N MET A 271 17.34 1.23 -9.54
CA MET A 271 16.78 1.68 -8.27
C MET A 271 15.58 2.62 -8.47
N ALA A 272 15.67 3.56 -9.40
CA ALA A 272 14.58 4.49 -9.69
C ALA A 272 13.41 3.79 -10.41
N GLN A 273 13.71 2.84 -11.31
CA GLN A 273 12.71 2.00 -11.96
C GLN A 273 11.98 1.09 -10.96
N SER A 274 12.70 0.56 -9.95
CA SER A 274 12.09 -0.20 -8.85
C SER A 274 11.10 0.65 -8.05
N MET A 275 11.49 1.90 -7.72
CA MET A 275 10.61 2.85 -7.02
C MET A 275 9.41 3.28 -7.88
N LYS A 276 9.60 3.51 -9.19
CA LYS A 276 8.51 3.85 -10.12
C LYS A 276 7.51 2.70 -10.28
N THR A 277 8.01 1.47 -10.40
CA THR A 277 7.17 0.27 -10.42
C THR A 277 6.38 0.16 -9.11
N MET A 278 7.02 0.38 -7.96
CA MET A 278 6.32 0.33 -6.66
C MET A 278 5.21 1.37 -6.57
N THR A 279 5.45 2.62 -6.95
CA THR A 279 4.47 3.72 -6.86
C THR A 279 3.30 3.56 -7.84
N THR A 280 3.56 2.99 -9.03
CA THR A 280 2.55 2.83 -10.09
C THR A 280 1.75 1.54 -9.93
N THR A 281 2.40 0.44 -9.56
CA THR A 281 1.79 -0.89 -9.52
C THR A 281 1.08 -1.16 -8.19
N MET A 282 1.59 -0.65 -7.04
CA MET A 282 0.95 -0.92 -5.74
C MET A 282 -0.51 -0.47 -5.64
N PRO A 283 -0.91 0.72 -6.13
CA PRO A 283 -2.32 1.13 -6.11
C PRO A 283 -3.23 0.16 -6.88
N LEU A 284 -2.80 -0.28 -8.06
CA LEU A 284 -3.56 -1.25 -8.88
C LEU A 284 -3.64 -2.61 -8.18
N PHE A 285 -2.53 -3.07 -7.59
CA PHE A 285 -2.49 -4.29 -6.80
C PHE A 285 -3.41 -4.20 -5.58
N SER A 286 -3.40 -3.07 -4.87
CA SER A 286 -4.29 -2.86 -3.72
C SER A 286 -5.76 -2.86 -4.13
N ALA A 287 -6.11 -2.26 -5.28
CA ALA A 287 -7.46 -2.30 -5.83
C ALA A 287 -7.90 -3.74 -6.14
N PHE A 288 -7.03 -4.53 -6.77
CA PHE A 288 -7.27 -5.93 -7.09
C PHE A 288 -7.47 -6.81 -5.84
N ILE A 289 -6.71 -6.55 -4.77
CA ILE A 289 -6.95 -7.26 -3.51
C ILE A 289 -8.24 -6.78 -2.85
N CYS A 290 -8.52 -5.47 -2.85
CA CYS A 290 -9.74 -4.93 -2.25
C CYS A 290 -11.03 -5.40 -2.94
N ILE A 291 -10.98 -5.72 -4.24
CA ILE A 291 -12.16 -6.24 -4.96
C ILE A 291 -12.38 -7.73 -4.70
N THR A 292 -11.32 -8.49 -4.38
CA THR A 292 -11.38 -9.96 -4.20
C THR A 292 -11.50 -10.39 -2.74
N MET A 293 -11.07 -9.56 -1.81
CA MET A 293 -10.98 -9.86 -0.37
C MET A 293 -12.06 -9.12 0.43
N PRO A 294 -12.33 -9.53 1.69
CA PRO A 294 -13.30 -8.88 2.56
C PRO A 294 -13.08 -7.36 2.67
N ALA A 295 -14.17 -6.59 2.62
CA ALA A 295 -14.14 -5.12 2.57
C ALA A 295 -13.42 -4.49 3.79
N GLY A 296 -13.41 -5.16 4.95
CA GLY A 296 -12.63 -4.72 6.12
C GLY A 296 -11.14 -4.53 5.84
N LEU A 297 -10.55 -5.34 4.94
CA LEU A 297 -9.16 -5.16 4.50
C LEU A 297 -8.98 -3.88 3.66
N GLY A 298 -9.96 -3.56 2.83
CA GLY A 298 -9.96 -2.31 2.06
C GLY A 298 -10.09 -1.07 2.95
N ILE A 299 -10.94 -1.13 3.98
CA ILE A 299 -11.02 -0.07 5.01
C ILE A 299 -9.68 0.13 5.70
N TYR A 300 -8.97 -0.96 6.05
CA TYR A 300 -7.64 -0.85 6.61
C TYR A 300 -6.67 -0.12 5.67
N TRP A 301 -6.68 -0.43 4.37
CA TRP A 301 -5.82 0.28 3.41
C TRP A 301 -6.16 1.76 3.31
N ILE A 302 -7.45 2.09 3.18
CA ILE A 302 -7.91 3.48 3.11
C ILE A 302 -7.47 4.24 4.36
N ALA A 303 -7.76 3.70 5.55
CA ALA A 303 -7.35 4.29 6.82
C ALA A 303 -5.82 4.45 6.89
N THR A 304 -5.09 3.43 6.45
CA THR A 304 -3.62 3.43 6.44
C THR A 304 -3.09 4.55 5.55
N SER A 305 -3.62 4.70 4.34
CA SER A 305 -3.22 5.77 3.43
C SER A 305 -3.54 7.13 4.01
N VAL A 306 -4.76 7.35 4.53
CA VAL A 306 -5.19 8.64 5.11
C VAL A 306 -4.30 9.02 6.30
N VAL A 307 -4.10 8.11 7.25
CA VAL A 307 -3.23 8.36 8.40
C VAL A 307 -1.79 8.58 7.97
N THR A 308 -1.30 7.83 6.96
CA THR A 308 0.05 8.04 6.42
C THR A 308 0.18 9.41 5.76
N ILE A 309 -0.83 9.89 5.04
CA ILE A 309 -0.83 11.24 4.45
C ILE A 309 -0.72 12.29 5.56
N ILE A 310 -1.58 12.22 6.57
CA ILE A 310 -1.57 13.16 7.71
C ILE A 310 -0.21 13.11 8.43
N GLN A 311 0.26 11.91 8.74
CA GLN A 311 1.55 11.69 9.39
C GLN A 311 2.69 12.25 8.53
N GLN A 312 2.67 12.03 7.21
CA GLN A 312 3.68 12.50 6.29
C GLN A 312 3.71 14.03 6.22
N LEU A 313 2.56 14.70 6.24
CA LEU A 313 2.49 16.16 6.31
C LEU A 313 3.13 16.69 7.61
N ILE A 314 2.82 16.07 8.75
CA ILE A 314 3.39 16.44 10.05
C ILE A 314 4.91 16.21 10.06
N VAL A 315 5.37 15.05 9.60
CA VAL A 315 6.79 14.72 9.60
C VAL A 315 7.55 15.57 8.58
N ASN A 316 6.99 15.88 7.41
CA ASN A 316 7.60 16.82 6.46
C ASN A 316 7.81 18.20 7.11
N ALA A 317 6.78 18.74 7.76
CA ALA A 317 6.87 20.02 8.46
C ALA A 317 7.92 20.02 9.59
N TYR A 318 8.12 18.87 10.25
CA TYR A 318 9.20 18.68 11.21
C TYR A 318 10.57 18.60 10.53
N MET A 319 10.69 17.82 9.44
CA MET A 319 11.93 17.56 8.73
C MET A 319 12.49 18.80 8.03
N ASP A 320 11.66 19.78 7.66
CA ASP A 320 12.10 21.06 7.10
C ASP A 320 12.88 21.91 8.10
N LYS A 321 12.63 21.72 9.41
CA LYS A 321 13.38 22.37 10.48
C LYS A 321 14.69 21.67 10.82
N VAL A 322 14.92 20.46 10.30
CA VAL A 322 16.12 19.67 10.58
C VAL A 322 17.23 20.04 9.60
N ASN A 323 18.36 20.53 10.12
CA ASN A 323 19.55 20.80 9.33
C ASN A 323 20.21 19.48 8.88
N ILE A 324 20.34 19.28 7.57
CA ILE A 324 20.90 18.07 6.98
C ILE A 324 22.41 17.97 7.26
N ASP A 325 23.13 19.09 7.30
CA ASP A 325 24.57 19.12 7.54
C ASP A 325 24.89 18.63 8.96
N ASP A 326 24.09 19.02 9.95
CA ASP A 326 24.19 18.51 11.32
C ASP A 326 23.93 16.99 11.40
N MET A 327 23.02 16.47 10.57
CA MET A 327 22.75 15.04 10.48
C MET A 327 23.93 14.28 9.88
N ILE A 328 24.54 14.81 8.82
CA ILE A 328 25.72 14.23 8.17
C ILE A 328 26.88 14.20 9.17
N ALA A 329 27.13 15.31 9.86
CA ALA A 329 28.17 15.40 10.90
C ALA A 329 27.98 14.34 12.00
N LYS A 330 26.76 14.23 12.55
CA LYS A 330 26.45 13.22 13.58
C LYS A 330 26.58 11.78 13.09
N ASN A 331 26.22 11.50 11.84
CA ASN A 331 26.36 10.17 11.26
C ASN A 331 27.84 9.82 11.06
N LEU A 332 28.64 10.76 10.54
CA LEU A 332 30.08 10.60 10.37
C LEU A 332 30.81 10.40 11.70
N GLU A 333 30.43 11.13 12.76
CA GLU A 333 30.99 10.89 14.11
C GLU A 333 30.74 9.46 14.59
N LYS A 334 29.52 8.94 14.41
CA LYS A 334 29.17 7.56 14.80
C LYS A 334 29.96 6.54 13.99
N VAL A 335 30.09 6.76 12.69
CA VAL A 335 30.87 5.91 11.78
C VAL A 335 32.34 5.94 12.16
N ASN A 336 32.91 7.12 12.44
CA ASN A 336 34.30 7.27 12.86
C ASN A 336 34.58 6.65 14.23
N LYS A 337 33.65 6.74 15.19
CA LYS A 337 33.73 5.98 16.46
C LYS A 337 33.75 4.47 16.22
N LYS A 338 32.94 3.96 15.28
CA LYS A 338 32.93 2.54 14.92
C LYS A 338 34.22 2.13 14.19
N ARG A 339 34.73 2.96 13.27
CA ARG A 339 36.00 2.74 12.55
C ARG A 339 37.20 2.75 13.49
N ALA A 340 37.24 3.66 14.46
CA ALA A 340 38.26 3.71 15.50
C ALA A 340 38.29 2.41 16.33
N LYS A 341 37.12 1.88 16.70
CA LYS A 341 37.00 0.56 17.37
C LYS A 341 37.47 -0.61 16.50
N GLN A 342 37.50 -0.42 15.18
CA GLN A 342 37.96 -1.42 14.20
C GLN A 342 39.41 -1.18 13.74
N GLY A 343 40.12 -0.20 14.31
CA GLY A 343 41.49 0.16 13.90
C GLY A 343 41.60 0.81 12.52
N LEU A 344 40.48 1.28 11.95
CA LEU A 344 40.42 1.87 10.62
C LEU A 344 40.56 3.40 10.67
N PRO A 345 41.18 4.03 9.65
CA PRO A 345 41.32 5.49 9.58
C PRO A 345 39.95 6.21 9.49
N PRO A 346 39.85 7.45 9.99
CA PRO A 346 38.60 8.19 9.99
C PRO A 346 38.16 8.54 8.56
N ALA A 347 36.85 8.44 8.30
CA ALA A 347 36.23 8.99 7.10
C ALA A 347 36.30 10.53 7.15
N LYS A 348 36.79 11.16 6.08
CA LYS A 348 36.91 12.63 6.00
C LYS A 348 35.58 13.29 5.67
N VAL A 349 35.28 14.39 6.35
CA VAL A 349 34.17 15.30 6.04
C VAL A 349 34.47 16.00 4.72
N THR A 350 33.56 15.92 3.75
CA THR A 350 33.58 16.88 2.63
C THR A 350 32.66 18.03 3.01
N GLN A 351 33.23 19.18 3.37
CA GLN A 351 32.45 20.41 3.54
C GLN A 351 31.78 20.73 2.19
N ASN A 352 30.50 21.18 2.22
CA ASN A 352 29.69 21.66 1.08
C ASN A 352 28.65 20.71 0.43
N ALA A 353 28.07 19.74 1.13
CA ALA A 353 26.94 18.95 0.59
C ALA A 353 25.69 19.79 0.23
N THR A 354 25.40 20.84 0.99
CA THR A 354 24.28 21.78 0.78
C THR A 354 24.50 22.79 -0.36
N ALA A 355 25.74 23.15 -0.67
CA ALA A 355 26.05 24.00 -1.82
C ALA A 355 25.80 23.28 -3.15
N SER A 356 26.13 21.98 -3.20
CA SER A 356 25.82 21.10 -4.32
C SER A 356 24.31 21.01 -4.56
N LEU A 357 23.49 20.86 -3.51
CA LEU A 357 22.02 20.81 -3.62
C LEU A 357 21.39 22.07 -4.23
N LYS A 358 21.85 23.27 -3.85
CA LYS A 358 21.34 24.53 -4.43
C LYS A 358 21.77 24.71 -5.87
N ALA A 359 23.03 24.38 -6.20
CA ALA A 359 23.54 24.43 -7.56
C ALA A 359 22.79 23.46 -8.49
N ILE A 360 22.53 22.24 -8.01
CA ILE A 360 21.81 21.20 -8.76
C ILE A 360 20.34 21.57 -8.97
N LYS A 361 19.64 22.08 -7.94
CA LYS A 361 18.26 22.57 -8.11
C LYS A 361 18.16 23.69 -9.14
N ALA A 362 19.13 24.61 -9.15
CA ALA A 362 19.18 25.71 -10.13
C ALA A 362 19.52 25.21 -11.56
N GLU A 363 20.31 24.16 -11.69
CA GLU A 363 20.64 23.53 -12.98
C GLU A 363 19.45 22.72 -13.52
N GLU A 364 18.70 22.03 -12.65
CA GLU A 364 17.47 21.31 -12.99
C GLU A 364 16.34 22.27 -13.44
N GLU A 365 16.16 23.42 -12.78
CA GLU A 365 15.20 24.44 -13.20
C GLU A 365 15.54 24.97 -14.60
N LYS A 366 16.83 25.14 -14.90
CA LYS A 366 17.30 25.53 -16.23
C LYS A 366 17.08 24.43 -17.28
N GLU A 367 17.33 23.17 -16.93
CA GLU A 367 17.16 22.04 -17.85
C GLU A 367 15.67 21.80 -18.16
N LYS A 368 14.79 21.88 -17.15
CA LYS A 368 13.33 21.81 -17.33
C LYS A 368 12.79 22.95 -18.19
N ALA A 369 13.22 24.19 -17.93
CA ALA A 369 12.86 25.33 -18.76
C ALA A 369 13.35 25.16 -20.21
N ALA A 370 14.55 24.62 -20.42
CA ALA A 370 15.08 24.33 -21.75
C ALA A 370 14.32 23.19 -22.47
N GLU A 371 13.85 22.19 -21.73
CA GLU A 371 13.05 21.08 -22.25
C GLU A 371 11.63 21.53 -22.63
N GLU A 372 11.01 22.40 -21.83
CA GLU A 372 9.72 23.05 -22.15
C GLU A 372 9.84 23.89 -23.41
N VAL A 373 10.88 24.72 -23.53
CA VAL A 373 11.15 25.52 -24.74
C VAL A 373 11.37 24.62 -25.97
N LYS A 374 12.05 23.47 -25.83
CA LYS A 374 12.17 22.48 -26.91
C LYS A 374 10.83 21.88 -27.30
N LYS A 375 9.99 21.51 -26.32
CA LYS A 375 8.65 20.96 -26.57
C LYS A 375 7.75 21.97 -27.29
N GLU A 376 7.78 23.23 -26.87
CA GLU A 376 7.06 24.31 -27.56
C GLU A 376 7.57 24.52 -28.99
N LYS A 377 8.89 24.50 -29.22
CA LYS A 377 9.45 24.59 -30.58
C LYS A 377 9.01 23.43 -31.46
N ILE A 378 9.04 22.20 -30.95
CA ILE A 378 8.60 21.01 -31.68
C ILE A 378 7.10 21.10 -31.98
N ALA A 379 6.28 21.53 -31.01
CA ALA A 379 4.85 21.73 -31.21
C ALA A 379 4.56 22.76 -32.31
N LYS A 380 5.27 23.89 -32.30
CA LYS A 380 5.19 24.90 -33.36
C LYS A 380 5.63 24.37 -34.72
N GLN A 381 6.70 23.57 -34.77
CA GLN A 381 7.18 22.95 -36.02
C GLN A 381 6.19 21.92 -36.59
N ILE A 382 5.52 21.16 -35.71
CA ILE A 382 4.44 20.23 -36.08
C ILE A 382 3.21 21.01 -36.56
N GLU A 383 2.87 22.11 -35.91
CA GLU A 383 1.77 23.00 -36.34
C GLU A 383 2.07 23.66 -37.70
N GLU A 384 3.27 24.19 -37.90
CA GLU A 384 3.69 24.81 -39.16
C GLU A 384 3.77 23.79 -40.31
N SER A 385 4.32 22.59 -40.06
CA SER A 385 4.38 21.52 -41.06
C SER A 385 2.99 21.01 -41.42
N SER A 386 2.12 20.75 -40.43
CA SER A 386 0.74 20.35 -40.70
C SER A 386 -0.02 21.43 -41.47
N LYS A 387 0.19 22.72 -41.18
CA LYS A 387 -0.39 23.84 -41.93
C LYS A 387 0.14 23.94 -43.37
N TYR A 388 1.43 23.73 -43.60
CA TYR A 388 2.03 23.72 -44.94
C TYR A 388 1.47 22.59 -45.81
N TYR A 389 1.41 21.37 -45.29
CA TYR A 389 0.88 20.21 -46.02
C TYR A 389 -0.64 20.32 -46.25
N ASN A 390 -1.39 20.93 -45.34
CA ASN A 390 -2.82 21.17 -45.53
C ASN A 390 -3.14 22.31 -46.52
N THR A 391 -2.23 23.26 -46.73
CA THR A 391 -2.45 24.43 -47.61
C THR A 391 -1.93 24.20 -49.03
N ASN A 392 -0.80 23.50 -49.19
CA ASN A 392 -0.12 23.29 -50.48
C ASN A 392 -0.29 21.88 -51.06
N ALA A 393 -1.28 21.11 -50.61
CA ALA A 393 -1.52 19.77 -51.12
C ALA A 393 -1.91 19.78 -52.60
N LYS A 394 -1.20 18.99 -53.43
CA LYS A 394 -1.57 18.81 -54.84
C LYS A 394 -3.02 18.28 -54.95
N PRO A 395 -3.86 18.83 -55.83
CA PRO A 395 -5.23 18.36 -56.03
C PRO A 395 -5.26 16.85 -56.33
N GLY A 396 -6.02 16.08 -55.55
CA GLY A 396 -6.16 14.62 -55.70
C GLY A 396 -5.16 13.77 -54.91
N SER A 397 -4.15 14.36 -54.29
CA SER A 397 -3.20 13.65 -53.41
C SER A 397 -3.85 13.14 -52.12
N LEU A 398 -3.27 12.11 -51.50
CA LEU A 398 -3.70 11.57 -50.19
C LEU A 398 -3.78 12.67 -49.11
N ALA A 399 -2.82 13.60 -49.11
CA ALA A 399 -2.82 14.74 -48.18
C ALA A 399 -4.03 15.68 -48.41
N SER A 400 -4.40 15.96 -49.66
CA SER A 400 -5.59 16.77 -49.97
C SER A 400 -6.90 16.11 -49.53
N LYS A 401 -6.98 14.78 -49.64
CA LYS A 401 -8.15 14.00 -49.21
C LYS A 401 -8.24 13.94 -47.69
N ALA A 402 -7.12 13.75 -46.99
CA ALA A 402 -7.06 13.79 -45.53
C ALA A 402 -7.47 15.17 -44.98
N ALA A 403 -7.00 16.26 -45.60
CA ALA A 403 -7.39 17.63 -45.22
C ALA A 403 -8.90 17.89 -45.40
N MET A 404 -9.53 17.34 -46.44
CA MET A 404 -10.99 17.45 -46.64
C MET A 404 -11.78 16.68 -45.57
N VAL A 405 -11.34 15.48 -45.19
CA VAL A 405 -11.97 14.68 -44.12
C VAL A 405 -11.83 15.39 -42.77
N GLN A 406 -10.66 15.96 -42.48
CA GLN A 406 -10.46 16.74 -41.26
C GLN A 406 -11.39 17.96 -41.21
N LYS A 407 -11.49 18.74 -42.30
CA LYS A 407 -12.43 19.88 -42.37
C LYS A 407 -13.89 19.47 -42.24
N TYR A 408 -14.27 18.31 -42.80
CA TYR A 408 -15.61 17.76 -42.65
C TYR A 408 -15.92 17.39 -41.18
N ASN A 409 -14.99 16.71 -40.51
CA ASN A 409 -15.14 16.34 -39.09
C ASN A 409 -15.18 17.57 -38.18
N GLU A 410 -14.30 18.56 -38.38
CA GLU A 410 -14.31 19.81 -37.60
C GLU A 410 -15.59 20.63 -37.79
N ALA A 411 -16.17 20.62 -39.01
CA ALA A 411 -17.45 21.27 -39.28
C ALA A 411 -18.65 20.51 -38.66
N HIS A 412 -18.54 19.18 -38.51
CA HIS A 412 -19.58 18.36 -37.90
C HIS A 412 -19.52 18.33 -36.37
N ASP A 413 -18.32 18.35 -35.78
CA ASP A 413 -18.15 18.41 -34.32
C ASP A 413 -18.51 19.78 -33.73
N LYS A 414 -18.36 20.88 -34.48
CA LYS A 414 -18.84 22.21 -34.06
C LYS A 414 -20.37 22.37 -34.09
N ARG A 415 -21.11 21.39 -34.60
CA ARG A 415 -22.59 21.37 -34.65
C ARG A 415 -23.23 20.45 -33.59
N LYS A 416 -22.43 19.79 -32.75
CA LYS A 416 -22.84 19.14 -31.51
C LYS A 416 -22.45 20.01 -30.33
#